data_AF-A0A946YVH5-F1
#
_entry.id   AF-A0A946YVH5-F1
#
_cell.length_a   1.000
_cell.length_b   1.000
_cell.length_c   1.000
_cell.angle_alpha   90.00
_cell.angle_beta   90.00
_cell.angle_gamma   90.00
#
_symmetry.space_group_name_H-M   'P 1'
#
loop_
_entity.id
_entity.type
_entity.pdbx_description
1 polymer ?
#
loop_
_entity_poly.entity_id
_entity_poly.type
_entity_poly.pdbx_seq_one_letter_code
_entity_poly.pdbx_strand_id
1 'polypeptide(L)' 'AGRVGFFLRVDDFDATYQKMVAAGVEFVTQPRTEDYGRIAVFLDIAGNRWDLLGPA' A
#
# COMPACT_ATOMS: atom_id res chain seq x y z
N ALA A 1 -15.83 6.94 0.69
CA ALA A 1 -14.40 6.66 0.51
C ALA A 1 -13.72 6.75 1.88
N GLY A 2 -13.13 5.66 2.37
CA GLY A 2 -12.42 5.67 3.66
C GLY A 2 -11.17 6.54 3.55
N ARG A 3 -11.06 7.58 4.39
CA ARG A 3 -9.90 8.49 4.39
C ARG A 3 -8.65 7.70 4.79
N VAL A 4 -7.65 7.73 3.91
CA VAL A 4 -6.27 7.37 4.24
C VAL A 4 -5.58 8.63 4.78
N GLY A 5 -4.82 8.50 5.86
CA GLY A 5 -4.13 9.64 6.50
C GLY A 5 -2.64 9.73 6.13
N PHE A 6 -2.07 8.66 5.59
CA PHE A 6 -0.63 8.50 5.41
C PHE A 6 -0.28 7.87 4.06
N PHE A 7 0.86 8.27 3.51
CA PHE A 7 1.35 7.80 2.22
C PHE A 7 2.77 7.28 2.35
N LEU A 8 3.03 6.09 1.80
CA LEU A 8 4.35 5.49 1.68
C LEU A 8 4.66 5.31 0.20
N ARG A 9 5.62 6.09 -0.32
CA ARG A 9 6.10 5.94 -1.70
C ARG A 9 7.31 5.02 -1.75
N VAL A 10 7.33 4.12 -2.72
CA VAL A 10 8.42 3.18 -2.97
C VAL A 10 8.74 3.11 -4.46
N ASP A 11 10.00 2.81 -4.78
CA ASP A 11 10.44 2.68 -6.18
C ASP A 11 10.00 1.35 -6.79
N ASP A 12 10.03 0.26 -6.01
CA ASP A 12 9.56 -1.07 -6.42
C ASP A 12 8.34 -1.47 -5.59
N PHE A 13 7.16 -1.26 -6.20
CA PHE A 13 5.88 -1.56 -5.57
C PHE A 13 5.72 -3.04 -5.29
N ASP A 14 5.99 -3.89 -6.29
CA ASP A 14 5.72 -5.31 -6.20
C ASP A 14 6.65 -5.99 -5.19
N ALA A 15 7.94 -5.65 -5.19
CA ALA A 15 8.89 -6.18 -4.21
C ALA A 15 8.52 -5.73 -2.78
N THR A 16 8.14 -4.45 -2.61
CA THR A 16 7.72 -3.94 -1.29
C THR A 16 6.44 -4.61 -0.82
N TYR A 17 5.44 -4.71 -1.69
CA TYR A 17 4.16 -5.34 -1.39
C TYR A 17 4.35 -6.80 -0.96
N GLN A 18 5.11 -7.59 -1.73
CA GLN A 18 5.41 -8.98 -1.38
C GLN A 18 6.15 -9.10 -0.04
N LYS A 19 7.12 -8.23 0.21
CA LYS A 19 7.84 -8.20 1.50
C LYS A 19 6.91 -7.90 2.67
N MET A 20 5.99 -6.95 2.51
CA MET A 20 5.00 -6.58 3.53
C MET A 20 4.00 -7.70 3.78
N VAL A 21 3.50 -8.34 2.72
CA VAL A 21 2.62 -9.52 2.83
C VAL A 21 3.34 -10.67 3.54
N ALA A 22 4.58 -10.97 3.17
CA ALA A 22 5.40 -12.00 3.83
C ALA A 22 5.68 -11.68 5.30
N ALA A 23 5.75 -10.39 5.67
CA ALA A 23 5.88 -9.92 7.05
C ALA A 23 4.54 -9.93 7.83
N GLY A 24 3.42 -10.32 7.20
CA GLY A 24 2.11 -10.37 7.85
C GLY A 24 1.37 -9.04 7.94
N VAL A 25 1.75 -8.05 7.13
CA VAL A 25 1.02 -6.76 7.07
C VAL A 25 -0.37 -6.97 6.46
N GLU A 26 -1.39 -6.43 7.10
CA GLU A 26 -2.78 -6.50 6.63
C GLU A 26 -3.05 -5.47 5.54
N PHE A 27 -3.35 -5.95 4.33
CA PHE A 27 -3.84 -5.12 3.23
C PHE A 27 -5.37 -5.15 3.18
N VAL A 28 -5.99 -3.98 3.26
CA VAL A 28 -7.47 -3.84 3.21
C VAL A 28 -8.01 -3.70 1.79
N THR A 29 -7.12 -3.49 0.81
CA THR A 29 -7.45 -3.52 -0.62
C THR A 29 -6.37 -4.29 -1.38
N GLN A 30 -6.77 -5.01 -2.42
CA GLN A 30 -5.80 -5.55 -3.37
C GLN A 30 -5.07 -4.41 -4.11
N PRO A 31 -3.80 -4.62 -4.51
CA PRO A 31 -3.10 -3.69 -5.38
C PRO A 31 -3.89 -3.40 -6.65
N ARG A 32 -4.03 -2.13 -6.99
CA ARG A 32 -4.62 -1.68 -8.26
C ARG A 32 -3.64 -0.78 -9.00
N THR A 33 -3.71 -0.84 -10.32
CA THR A 33 -2.94 0.00 -11.22
C THR A 33 -3.82 1.13 -11.70
N GLU A 34 -3.32 2.36 -11.60
CA GLU A 34 -3.98 3.58 -12.03
C GLU A 34 -3.03 4.32 -12.99
N ASP A 35 -3.54 5.28 -13.76
CA ASP A 35 -2.73 6.02 -14.75
C ASP A 35 -1.51 6.75 -14.14
N TYR A 36 -1.56 7.02 -12.84
CA TYR A 36 -0.52 7.71 -12.08
C TYR A 36 0.40 6.77 -11.27
N GLY A 37 0.21 5.46 -11.35
CA GLY A 37 1.03 4.48 -10.65
C GLY A 37 0.24 3.37 -9.99
N ARG A 38 0.91 2.61 -9.12
CA ARG A 38 0.32 1.47 -8.43
C ARG A 38 0.02 1.80 -6.98
N ILE A 39 -1.14 1.38 -6.50
CA ILE A 39 -1.63 1.72 -5.16
C ILE A 39 -2.23 0.51 -4.43
N ALA A 40 -1.94 0.40 -3.14
CA ALA A 40 -2.62 -0.52 -2.22
C ALA A 40 -2.75 0.09 -0.82
N VAL A 41 -3.87 -0.16 -0.15
CA VAL A 41 -4.12 0.30 1.21
C VAL A 41 -3.78 -0.80 2.21
N PHE A 42 -2.98 -0.48 3.22
CA PHE A 42 -2.67 -1.37 4.35
C PHE A 42 -2.96 -0.72 5.70
N LEU A 43 -3.00 -1.54 6.75
CA LEU A 43 -3.11 -1.10 8.15
C LEU A 43 -1.76 -1.22 8.87
N ASP A 44 -1.42 -0.20 9.65
CA ASP A 44 -0.34 -0.32 10.62
C ASP A 44 -0.82 -0.97 11.93
N ILE A 45 0.10 -1.18 12.86
CA ILE A 45 -0.16 -1.80 14.17
C ILE A 45 -1.13 -0.98 15.06
N ALA A 46 -1.34 0.29 14.76
CA ALA A 46 -2.28 1.17 15.46
C ALA A 46 -3.64 1.27 14.73
N GLY A 47 -3.82 0.54 13.63
CA GLY A 47 -5.03 0.56 12.81
C GLY A 47 -5.13 1.78 11.88
N ASN A 48 -4.06 2.55 11.69
CA ASN A 48 -4.08 3.64 10.72
C ASN A 48 -4.00 3.06 9.31
N ARG A 49 -4.72 3.69 8.38
CA ARG A 49 -4.69 3.35 6.96
C ARG A 49 -3.56 4.10 6.26
N TRP A 50 -2.79 3.35 5.48
CA TRP A 50 -1.68 3.83 4.68
C TRP A 50 -1.87 3.48 3.21
N ASP A 51 -1.60 4.43 2.33
CA ASP A 51 -1.49 4.19 0.89
C ASP A 51 -0.03 3.85 0.56
N LEU A 52 0.23 2.62 0.16
CA LEU A 52 1.46 2.23 -0.52
C LEU A 52 1.34 2.69 -1.98
N LEU A 53 2.29 3.51 -2.43
CA LEU A 53 2.32 4.11 -3.76
C LEU A 53 3.62 3.72 -4.45
N GLY A 54 3.52 3.23 -5.68
CA GLY A 54 4.65 3.01 -6.56
C GLY A 54 4.55 3.80 -7.86
N PRO A 55 5.66 3.92 -8.60
CA PRO A 55 5.62 4.44 -9.96
C PRO A 55 4.70 3.60 -10.87
N ALA A 56 4.31 4.19 -12.00
CA ALA A 56 3.61 3.51 -13.09
C ALA A 56 4.55 2.56 -13.84
#